data_AF-A0AAJ7CGJ7-F1
#
_entry.id   AF-A0AAJ7CGJ7-F1
#
_cell.length_a   1.000
_cell.length_b   1.000
_cell.length_c   1.000
_cell.angle_alpha   90.00
_cell.angle_beta   90.00
_cell.angle_gamma   90.00
#
_symmetry.space_group_name_H-M   'P 1'
#
loop_
_entity.id
_entity.type
_entity.pdbx_description
1 polymer ?
#
loop_
_entity_poly.entity_id
_entity_poly.type
_entity_poly.pdbx_seq_one_letter_code
_entity_poly.pdbx_strand_id
1 'polypeptide(L)'
;MDIIALMDETDFDMGKAGPLAQFMVTSTYVKRMAEKMIHACPTALVAIFARPVTSSLAMVSELYKRAGWWDPDRIIGSTAIDCMRIEAMAAHLLDLNPAYFSVPIVGGADPCTVVPLLSHAKPINLFTKDQENMLLRRLRSADKELASTELKGPKISSGAAAAKLIVSLAGGLSGYKNIISCAFVRSNVLPVCRFYASELEFGPNGVQKNYGLPKVSQRELSLIEESIPLINEYVSVAIDNVHSEKEEKIKV
;
A
#
# COMPACT_ATOMS: atom_id res chain seq x y z
N MET A 1 -16.68 -11.48 -10.87
CA MET A 1 -15.53 -11.58 -9.96
C MET A 1 -15.76 -10.61 -8.82
N ASP A 2 -15.58 -11.03 -7.58
CA ASP A 2 -15.81 -10.16 -6.41
C ASP A 2 -14.56 -9.38 -6.01
N ILE A 3 -13.38 -9.98 -6.18
CA ILE A 3 -12.07 -9.37 -5.91
C ILE A 3 -11.16 -9.52 -7.13
N ILE A 4 -10.46 -8.46 -7.50
CA ILE A 4 -9.38 -8.44 -8.50
C ILE A 4 -8.08 -8.06 -7.79
N ALA A 5 -7.05 -8.90 -7.92
CA ALA A 5 -5.70 -8.60 -7.43
C ALA A 5 -4.81 -8.13 -8.60
N LEU A 6 -4.44 -6.86 -8.62
CA LEU A 6 -3.51 -6.29 -9.60
C LEU A 6 -2.07 -6.46 -9.09
N MET A 7 -1.41 -7.51 -9.58
CA MET A 7 -0.02 -7.86 -9.26
C MET A 7 0.97 -7.20 -10.22
N ASP A 8 2.25 -7.13 -9.82
CA ASP A 8 3.36 -6.73 -10.69
C ASP A 8 3.45 -7.65 -11.94
N GLU A 9 3.80 -7.09 -13.12
CA GLU A 9 3.88 -7.85 -14.38
C GLU A 9 5.09 -8.79 -14.45
N THR A 10 6.17 -8.50 -13.72
CA THR A 10 7.42 -9.27 -13.79
C THR A 10 8.21 -9.25 -12.47
N ASP A 11 9.11 -10.22 -12.30
CA ASP A 11 10.22 -10.23 -11.33
C ASP A 11 11.19 -9.07 -11.61
N PHE A 12 10.71 -7.83 -11.48
CA PHE A 12 11.47 -6.66 -11.87
C PHE A 12 12.62 -6.49 -10.88
N ASP A 13 13.83 -6.52 -11.43
CA ASP A 13 15.06 -6.20 -10.72
C ASP A 13 14.86 -4.80 -10.13
N MET A 14 14.89 -4.65 -8.81
CA MET A 14 14.85 -3.34 -8.13
C MET A 14 16.18 -2.59 -8.37
N GLY A 15 16.66 -2.61 -9.61
CA GLY A 15 17.95 -2.16 -10.05
C GLY A 15 18.02 -0.65 -9.92
N LYS A 16 18.58 -0.17 -8.80
CA LYS A 16 19.10 1.18 -8.52
C LYS A 16 18.18 2.39 -8.75
N ALA A 17 17.04 2.25 -9.41
CA ALA A 17 16.13 3.32 -9.77
C ALA A 17 15.13 3.61 -8.63
N GLY A 18 14.83 4.89 -8.38
CA GLY A 18 13.87 5.28 -7.34
C GLY A 18 12.41 4.95 -7.72
N PRO A 19 11.46 5.06 -6.75
CA PRO A 19 10.06 4.69 -6.98
C PRO A 19 9.40 5.37 -8.19
N LEU A 20 9.67 6.66 -8.44
CA LEU A 20 9.13 7.36 -9.61
C LEU A 20 9.60 6.76 -10.94
N ALA A 21 10.87 6.40 -11.06
CA ALA A 21 11.40 5.77 -12.26
C ALA A 21 10.78 4.37 -12.46
N GLN A 22 10.56 3.63 -11.36
CA GLN A 22 9.82 2.37 -11.40
C GLN A 22 8.37 2.57 -11.86
N PHE A 23 7.69 3.61 -11.39
CA PHE A 23 6.34 3.93 -11.83
C PHE A 23 6.29 4.22 -13.34
N MET A 24 7.23 4.98 -13.89
CA MET A 24 7.23 5.31 -15.33
C MET A 24 7.35 4.07 -16.24
N VAL A 25 8.02 3.02 -15.77
CA VAL A 25 8.13 1.75 -16.51
C VAL A 25 6.86 0.91 -16.37
N THR A 26 6.28 0.89 -15.16
CA THR A 26 5.12 0.04 -14.83
C THR A 26 3.77 0.69 -15.19
N SER A 27 3.73 2.00 -15.43
CA SER A 27 2.49 2.76 -15.64
C SER A 27 1.67 2.23 -16.81
N THR A 28 2.31 1.94 -17.95
CA THR A 28 1.68 1.36 -19.14
C THR A 28 0.97 0.04 -18.82
N TYR A 29 1.60 -0.82 -18.02
CA TYR A 29 1.02 -2.09 -17.61
C TYR A 29 -0.19 -1.89 -16.69
N VAL A 30 -0.02 -1.13 -15.62
CA VAL A 30 -1.06 -0.89 -14.61
C VAL A 30 -2.27 -0.22 -15.28
N LYS A 31 -2.06 0.71 -16.20
CA LYS A 31 -3.11 1.34 -17.00
C LYS A 31 -3.86 0.33 -17.86
N ARG A 32 -3.14 -0.46 -18.67
CA ARG A 32 -3.74 -1.49 -19.53
C ARG A 32 -4.55 -2.50 -18.74
N MET A 33 -4.09 -2.89 -17.56
CA MET A 33 -4.84 -3.79 -16.68
C MET A 33 -6.06 -3.09 -16.07
N ALA A 34 -5.93 -1.84 -15.61
CA ALA A 34 -7.05 -1.07 -15.09
C ALA A 34 -8.18 -0.91 -16.13
N GLU A 35 -7.84 -0.60 -17.38
CA GLU A 35 -8.82 -0.53 -18.48
C GLU A 35 -9.55 -1.88 -18.67
N LYS A 36 -8.82 -3.00 -18.66
CA LYS A 36 -9.43 -4.34 -18.72
C LYS A 36 -10.35 -4.62 -17.53
N MET A 37 -9.96 -4.22 -16.33
CA MET A 37 -10.76 -4.41 -15.11
C MET A 37 -12.06 -3.62 -15.18
N ILE A 38 -11.99 -2.36 -15.61
CA ILE A 38 -13.15 -1.48 -15.84
C ILE A 38 -14.12 -2.11 -16.85
N HIS A 39 -13.60 -2.67 -17.95
CA HIS A 39 -14.45 -3.31 -18.96
C HIS A 39 -15.03 -4.65 -18.51
N ALA A 40 -14.29 -5.46 -17.77
CA ALA A 40 -14.69 -6.81 -17.42
C ALA A 40 -15.56 -6.89 -16.16
N CYS A 41 -15.19 -6.17 -15.10
CA CYS A 41 -15.79 -6.25 -13.77
C CYS A 41 -15.65 -4.91 -13.02
N PRO A 42 -16.33 -3.84 -13.45
CA PRO A 42 -16.13 -2.50 -12.89
C PRO A 42 -16.54 -2.35 -11.42
N THR A 43 -17.41 -3.23 -10.92
CA THR A 43 -17.90 -3.21 -9.53
C THR A 43 -17.08 -4.07 -8.58
N ALA A 44 -16.08 -4.81 -9.08
CA ALA A 44 -15.25 -5.66 -8.26
C ALA A 44 -14.41 -4.83 -7.28
N LEU A 45 -14.10 -5.42 -6.13
CA LEU A 45 -13.12 -4.87 -5.21
C LEU A 45 -11.72 -5.06 -5.80
N VAL A 46 -10.96 -3.98 -5.91
CA VAL A 46 -9.64 -3.95 -6.52
C VAL A 46 -8.57 -3.85 -5.45
N ALA A 47 -7.74 -4.90 -5.33
CA ALA A 47 -6.56 -4.91 -4.49
C ALA A 47 -5.30 -4.69 -5.34
N ILE A 48 -4.55 -3.63 -5.04
CA ILE A 48 -3.39 -3.18 -5.81
C ILE A 48 -2.12 -3.57 -5.07
N PHE A 49 -1.35 -4.45 -5.69
CA PHE A 49 -0.02 -4.88 -5.25
C PHE A 49 1.08 -4.37 -6.19
N ALA A 50 0.71 -3.91 -7.39
CA ALA A 50 1.64 -3.40 -8.37
C ALA A 50 2.42 -2.18 -7.84
N ARG A 51 3.74 -2.28 -7.77
CA ARG A 51 4.61 -1.26 -7.17
C ARG A 51 5.12 -0.24 -8.20
N PRO A 52 5.24 1.05 -7.81
CA PRO A 52 4.96 1.60 -6.47
C PRO A 52 3.45 1.69 -6.18
N VAL A 53 3.01 1.18 -5.03
CA VAL A 53 1.57 1.06 -4.73
C VAL A 53 0.91 2.42 -4.59
N THR A 54 1.63 3.40 -4.02
CA THR A 54 1.13 4.78 -3.86
C THR A 54 0.73 5.40 -5.21
N SER A 55 1.57 5.24 -6.23
CA SER A 55 1.31 5.77 -7.58
C SER A 55 0.33 4.90 -8.37
N SER A 56 0.49 3.57 -8.33
CA SER A 56 -0.41 2.64 -9.01
C SER A 56 -1.85 2.82 -8.57
N LEU A 57 -2.09 2.97 -7.25
CA LEU A 57 -3.44 3.21 -6.74
C LEU A 57 -4.03 4.53 -7.20
N ALA A 58 -3.25 5.61 -7.16
CA ALA A 58 -3.71 6.92 -7.64
C ALA A 58 -4.13 6.86 -9.12
N MET A 59 -3.33 6.19 -9.95
CA MET A 59 -3.62 6.01 -11.36
C MET A 59 -4.89 5.18 -11.60
N VAL A 60 -5.02 4.02 -10.93
CA VAL A 60 -6.22 3.18 -11.04
C VAL A 60 -7.46 3.96 -10.59
N SER A 61 -7.36 4.67 -9.47
CA SER A 61 -8.44 5.51 -8.95
C SER A 61 -8.89 6.56 -9.97
N GLU A 62 -7.95 7.22 -10.64
CA GLU A 62 -8.25 8.24 -11.65
C GLU A 62 -8.85 7.66 -12.94
N LEU A 63 -8.39 6.48 -13.38
CA LEU A 63 -8.97 5.77 -14.53
C LEU A 63 -10.42 5.34 -14.26
N TYR A 64 -10.71 4.82 -13.05
CA TYR A 64 -12.06 4.48 -12.63
C TYR A 64 -12.98 5.72 -12.60
N LYS A 65 -12.48 6.89 -12.17
CA LYS A 65 -13.25 8.15 -12.21
C LYS A 65 -13.63 8.53 -13.62
N ARG A 66 -12.68 8.46 -14.55
CA ARG A 66 -12.93 8.78 -15.97
C ARG A 66 -13.93 7.85 -16.61
N ALA A 67 -13.94 6.59 -16.21
CA ALA A 67 -14.89 5.60 -16.71
C ALA A 67 -16.28 5.69 -16.06
N GLY A 68 -16.47 6.52 -15.03
CA GLY A 68 -17.75 6.65 -14.32
C GLY A 68 -18.06 5.52 -13.34
N TRP A 69 -17.09 4.67 -13.02
CA TRP A 69 -17.24 3.50 -12.12
C TRP A 69 -16.52 3.67 -10.79
N TRP A 70 -16.13 4.90 -10.45
CA TRP A 70 -15.33 5.17 -9.27
C TRP A 70 -16.10 4.98 -7.97
N ASP A 71 -15.63 4.03 -7.18
CA ASP A 71 -16.00 3.81 -5.79
C ASP A 71 -14.72 3.85 -4.94
N PRO A 72 -14.53 4.89 -4.09
CA PRO A 72 -13.33 5.03 -3.27
C PRO A 72 -13.16 3.90 -2.24
N ASP A 73 -14.24 3.23 -1.84
CA ASP A 73 -14.22 2.19 -0.81
C ASP A 73 -13.88 0.80 -1.41
N ARG A 74 -13.78 0.69 -2.74
CA ARG A 74 -13.47 -0.55 -3.45
C ARG A 74 -12.07 -0.61 -4.06
N ILE A 75 -11.28 0.46 -3.98
CA ILE A 75 -9.90 0.49 -4.52
C ILE A 75 -8.91 0.54 -3.36
N ILE A 76 -8.16 -0.53 -3.18
CA ILE A 76 -7.38 -0.81 -1.97
C ILE A 76 -5.93 -1.08 -2.34
N GLY A 77 -5.01 -0.28 -1.82
CA GLY A 77 -3.57 -0.41 -1.99
C GLY A 77 -3.00 -1.24 -0.86
N SER A 78 -2.24 -2.27 -1.21
CA SER A 78 -1.66 -3.17 -0.22
C SER A 78 -0.50 -2.54 0.53
N THR A 79 -0.56 -2.59 1.86
CA THR A 79 0.59 -2.38 2.75
C THR A 79 0.99 -3.70 3.45
N ALA A 80 0.45 -4.83 3.00
CA ALA A 80 0.50 -6.10 3.71
C ALA A 80 1.93 -6.65 3.84
N ILE A 81 2.77 -6.44 2.81
CA ILE A 81 4.17 -6.89 2.83
C ILE A 81 4.98 -6.11 3.86
N ASP A 82 4.74 -4.81 4.00
CA ASP A 82 5.41 -3.96 4.99
C ASP A 82 4.94 -4.29 6.40
N CYS A 83 3.64 -4.55 6.59
CA CYS A 83 3.08 -5.04 7.86
C CYS A 83 3.78 -6.34 8.28
N MET A 84 3.82 -7.34 7.40
CA MET A 84 4.47 -8.62 7.71
C MET A 84 5.95 -8.48 8.01
N ARG A 85 6.67 -7.60 7.29
CA ARG A 85 8.10 -7.35 7.51
C ARG A 85 8.33 -6.72 8.87
N ILE A 86 7.63 -5.64 9.19
CA ILE A 86 7.82 -4.95 10.47
C ILE A 86 7.38 -5.84 11.64
N GLU A 87 6.28 -6.58 11.50
CA GLU A 87 5.79 -7.54 12.51
C GLU A 87 6.85 -8.63 12.77
N ALA A 88 7.41 -9.23 11.72
CA ALA A 88 8.44 -10.25 11.86
C ALA A 88 9.73 -9.72 12.50
N MET A 89 10.21 -8.56 12.06
CA MET A 89 11.45 -7.97 12.58
C MET A 89 11.30 -7.53 14.04
N ALA A 90 10.18 -6.89 14.39
CA ALA A 90 9.91 -6.41 15.74
C ALA A 90 9.63 -7.57 16.70
N ALA A 91 8.85 -8.58 16.28
CA ALA A 91 8.61 -9.77 17.09
C ALA A 91 9.92 -10.53 17.37
N HIS A 92 10.79 -10.69 16.36
CA HIS A 92 12.09 -11.34 16.54
C HIS A 92 12.98 -10.59 17.55
N LEU A 93 12.97 -9.24 17.50
CA LEU A 93 13.72 -8.40 18.44
C LEU A 93 13.25 -8.57 19.89
N LEU A 94 11.95 -8.80 20.08
CA LEU A 94 11.31 -8.97 21.39
C LEU A 94 11.21 -10.44 21.84
N ASP A 95 11.77 -11.38 21.06
CA ASP A 95 11.64 -12.83 21.27
C ASP A 95 10.17 -13.30 21.37
N LEU A 96 9.32 -12.73 20.51
CA LEU A 96 7.89 -13.05 20.41
C LEU A 96 7.58 -13.83 19.14
N ASN A 97 6.46 -14.56 19.16
CA ASN A 97 5.93 -15.18 17.95
C ASN A 97 5.25 -14.12 17.06
N PRO A 98 5.69 -13.93 15.80
CA PRO A 98 5.13 -12.92 14.90
C PRO A 98 3.65 -13.15 14.56
N ALA A 99 3.13 -14.37 14.73
CA ALA A 99 1.71 -14.67 14.49
C ALA A 99 0.76 -13.95 15.48
N TYR A 100 1.27 -13.54 16.65
CA TYR A 100 0.51 -12.83 17.69
C TYR A 100 0.97 -11.39 17.88
N PHE A 101 1.77 -10.87 16.96
CA PHE A 101 2.32 -9.52 17.02
C PHE A 101 1.77 -8.68 15.87
N SER A 102 1.31 -7.47 16.17
CA SER A 102 0.76 -6.56 15.16
C SER A 102 1.32 -5.17 15.31
N VAL A 103 1.70 -4.53 14.20
CA VAL A 103 2.15 -3.14 14.17
C VAL A 103 1.30 -2.38 13.15
N PRO A 104 0.49 -1.40 13.57
CA PRO A 104 -0.24 -0.55 12.65
C PRO A 104 0.72 0.24 11.75
N ILE A 105 0.33 0.44 10.50
CA ILE A 105 1.07 1.20 9.52
C ILE A 105 0.22 2.38 9.02
N VAL A 106 0.86 3.54 8.91
CA VAL A 106 0.26 4.75 8.33
C VAL A 106 1.17 5.39 7.27
N GLY A 107 0.68 6.42 6.58
CA GLY A 107 1.45 7.14 5.56
C GLY A 107 1.09 6.70 4.14
N GLY A 108 2.09 6.28 3.35
CA GLY A 108 1.90 5.71 2.02
C GLY A 108 1.93 4.18 2.02
N ALA A 109 2.16 3.60 0.84
CA ALA A 109 2.23 2.15 0.63
C ALA A 109 3.56 1.69 0.00
N ASP A 110 4.60 2.51 0.13
CA ASP A 110 5.93 2.21 -0.38
C ASP A 110 6.97 2.43 0.71
N PRO A 111 8.15 1.77 0.65
CA PRO A 111 9.12 1.81 1.75
C PRO A 111 9.52 3.23 2.19
N CYS A 112 9.66 4.19 1.27
CA CYS A 112 9.99 5.58 1.62
C CYS A 112 8.83 6.38 2.25
N THR A 113 7.58 5.97 2.05
CA THR A 113 6.38 6.68 2.50
C THR A 113 5.67 5.99 3.65
N VAL A 114 6.00 4.74 3.94
CA VAL A 114 5.42 3.96 5.03
C VAL A 114 5.98 4.38 6.39
N VAL A 115 5.10 4.47 7.38
CA VAL A 115 5.44 4.78 8.78
C VAL A 115 4.83 3.72 9.70
N PRO A 116 5.65 2.81 10.27
CA PRO A 116 5.18 1.86 11.27
C PRO A 116 4.98 2.56 12.62
N LEU A 117 3.80 2.36 13.22
CA LEU A 117 3.44 2.90 14.53
C LEU A 117 3.86 1.93 15.64
N LEU A 118 5.16 1.89 15.94
CA LEU A 118 5.72 1.01 16.98
C LEU A 118 5.17 1.35 18.37
N SER A 119 4.75 2.60 18.61
CA SER A 119 4.06 3.00 19.84
C SER A 119 2.67 2.34 20.01
N HIS A 120 2.11 1.80 18.93
CA HIS A 120 0.82 1.12 18.88
C HIS A 120 0.95 -0.38 18.61
N ALA A 121 2.18 -0.92 18.67
CA ALA A 121 2.41 -2.33 18.53
C ALA A 121 1.71 -3.12 19.64
N LYS A 122 1.20 -4.31 19.32
CA LYS A 122 0.54 -5.21 20.26
C LYS A 122 1.19 -6.59 20.20
N PRO A 123 1.36 -7.28 21.34
CA PRO A 123 0.97 -6.88 22.70
C PRO A 123 1.95 -5.93 23.40
N ILE A 124 3.16 -5.76 22.88
CA ILE A 124 4.22 -4.92 23.49
C ILE A 124 4.60 -3.80 22.52
N ASN A 125 4.63 -2.57 23.03
CA ASN A 125 4.98 -1.34 22.30
C ASN A 125 6.19 -0.60 22.90
N LEU A 126 7.04 -1.31 23.66
CA LEU A 126 8.21 -0.75 24.31
C LEU A 126 9.44 -0.95 23.43
N PHE A 127 9.81 0.09 22.70
CA PHE A 127 11.01 0.13 21.86
C PHE A 127 11.91 1.29 22.27
N THR A 128 13.22 1.07 22.24
CA THR A 128 14.19 2.17 22.36
C THR A 128 14.31 2.90 21.04
N LYS A 129 14.74 4.17 21.08
CA LYS A 129 14.96 4.98 19.86
C LYS A 129 15.89 4.29 18.85
N ASP A 130 16.90 3.57 19.34
CA ASP A 130 17.85 2.86 18.47
C ASP A 130 17.19 1.64 17.80
N GLN A 131 16.33 0.93 18.53
CA GLN A 131 15.54 -0.18 17.98
C GLN A 131 14.54 0.33 16.92
N GLU A 132 13.82 1.41 17.20
CA GLU A 132 12.90 2.03 16.23
C GLU A 132 13.63 2.43 14.94
N ASN A 133 14.76 3.12 15.06
CA ASN A 133 15.57 3.55 13.91
C ASN A 133 16.16 2.35 13.15
N MET A 134 16.56 1.29 13.84
CA MET A 134 17.02 0.06 13.19
C MET A 134 15.90 -0.62 12.40
N LEU A 135 14.73 -0.81 13.02
CA LEU A 135 13.57 -1.43 12.40
C LEU A 135 13.10 -0.65 11.18
N LEU A 136 12.97 0.68 11.30
CA LEU A 136 12.60 1.54 10.18
C LEU A 136 13.62 1.46 9.04
N ARG A 137 14.93 1.53 9.33
CA ARG A 137 15.96 1.42 8.29
C ARG A 137 15.88 0.09 7.56
N ARG A 138 15.75 -1.03 8.28
CA ARG A 138 15.62 -2.38 7.69
C ARG A 138 14.35 -2.51 6.85
N LEU A 139 13.22 -1.99 7.32
CA LEU A 139 11.99 -1.97 6.53
C LEU A 139 12.20 -1.24 5.19
N ARG A 140 12.87 -0.08 5.23
CA ARG A 140 13.14 0.75 4.05
C ARG A 140 14.19 0.19 3.10
N SER A 141 15.14 -0.62 3.61
CA SER A 141 16.19 -1.25 2.81
C SER A 141 15.86 -2.67 2.34
N ALA A 142 14.82 -3.32 2.88
CA ALA A 142 14.50 -4.73 2.64
C ALA A 142 14.45 -5.11 1.15
N ASP A 143 13.82 -4.27 0.31
CA ASP A 143 13.75 -4.56 -1.12
C ASP A 143 15.11 -4.41 -1.83
N LYS A 144 15.93 -3.44 -1.42
CA LYS A 144 17.29 -3.26 -1.97
C LYS A 144 18.22 -4.39 -1.56
N GLU A 145 18.11 -4.85 -0.32
CA GLU A 145 18.86 -5.99 0.20
C GLU A 145 18.48 -7.26 -0.57
N LEU A 146 17.19 -7.53 -0.76
CA LEU A 146 16.73 -8.72 -1.48
C LEU A 146 17.06 -8.69 -2.98
N ALA A 147 17.07 -7.52 -3.60
CA ALA A 147 17.49 -7.37 -4.99
C ALA A 147 18.99 -7.66 -5.19
N SER A 148 19.81 -7.47 -4.15
CA SER A 148 21.22 -7.86 -4.19
C SER A 148 21.46 -9.37 -4.02
N THR A 149 20.42 -10.15 -3.72
CA THR A 149 20.50 -11.61 -3.56
C THR A 149 20.12 -12.34 -4.85
N GLU A 150 20.60 -13.57 -5.03
CA GLU A 150 20.29 -14.42 -6.20
C GLU A 150 18.79 -14.72 -6.36
N LEU A 151 17.97 -14.46 -5.33
CA LEU A 151 16.53 -14.76 -5.30
C LEU A 151 15.66 -13.78 -6.13
N LYS A 152 16.24 -12.73 -6.75
CA LYS A 152 15.51 -11.73 -7.56
C LYS A 152 14.25 -11.18 -6.84
N GLY A 153 14.35 -10.92 -5.54
CA GLY A 153 13.29 -10.26 -4.75
C GLY A 153 12.36 -11.17 -3.94
N PRO A 154 11.41 -10.58 -3.17
CA PRO A 154 10.55 -11.26 -2.21
C PRO A 154 9.39 -12.02 -2.85
N LYS A 155 9.62 -13.15 -3.53
CA LYS A 155 8.51 -13.87 -4.22
C LYS A 155 7.51 -14.52 -3.25
N ILE A 156 8.00 -15.34 -2.33
CA ILE A 156 7.15 -16.10 -1.39
C ILE A 156 6.49 -15.18 -0.37
N SER A 157 7.23 -14.22 0.19
CA SER A 157 6.69 -13.29 1.17
C SER A 157 5.66 -12.34 0.56
N SER A 158 5.84 -11.89 -0.70
CA SER A 158 4.82 -11.10 -1.39
C SER A 158 3.55 -11.92 -1.66
N GLY A 159 3.68 -13.18 -2.08
CA GLY A 159 2.54 -14.08 -2.25
C GLY A 159 1.77 -14.31 -0.94
N ALA A 160 2.48 -14.53 0.17
CA ALA A 160 1.87 -14.70 1.49
C ALA A 160 1.15 -13.42 1.96
N ALA A 161 1.78 -12.25 1.77
CA ALA A 161 1.18 -10.95 2.08
C ALA A 161 -0.08 -10.67 1.26
N ALA A 162 -0.03 -10.97 -0.05
CA ALA A 162 -1.18 -10.84 -0.92
C ALA A 162 -2.33 -11.76 -0.51
N ALA A 163 -2.03 -13.02 -0.21
CA ALA A 163 -3.02 -13.96 0.31
C ALA A 163 -3.66 -13.46 1.62
N LYS A 164 -2.86 -12.96 2.58
CA LYS A 164 -3.35 -12.41 3.86
C LYS A 164 -4.36 -11.26 3.62
N LEU A 165 -4.04 -10.34 2.72
CA LEU A 165 -4.94 -9.22 2.40
C LEU A 165 -6.19 -9.70 1.67
N ILE A 166 -6.06 -10.55 0.65
CA ILE A 166 -7.20 -11.07 -0.12
C ILE A 166 -8.16 -11.86 0.77
N VAL A 167 -7.64 -12.69 1.69
CA VAL A 167 -8.46 -13.43 2.67
C VAL A 167 -9.20 -12.45 3.60
N SER A 168 -8.55 -11.37 4.04
CA SER A 168 -9.21 -10.33 4.85
C SER A 168 -10.32 -9.64 4.06
N LEU A 169 -10.08 -9.28 2.80
CA LEU A 169 -11.08 -8.67 1.92
C LEU A 169 -12.26 -9.61 1.67
N ALA A 170 -11.99 -10.89 1.39
CA ALA A 170 -13.02 -11.92 1.24
C ALA A 170 -13.83 -12.12 2.53
N GLY A 171 -13.17 -12.03 3.68
CA GLY A 171 -13.82 -12.04 4.99
C GLY A 171 -14.81 -10.89 5.16
N GLY A 172 -14.37 -9.66 4.82
CA GLY A 172 -15.23 -8.48 4.83
C GLY A 172 -16.43 -8.62 3.89
N LEU A 173 -16.20 -9.06 2.63
CA LEU A 173 -17.26 -9.29 1.65
C LEU A 173 -18.27 -10.35 2.10
N SER A 174 -17.82 -11.36 2.84
CA SER A 174 -18.67 -12.42 3.41
C SER A 174 -19.46 -11.95 4.64
N GLY A 175 -19.29 -10.71 5.10
CA GLY A 175 -19.99 -10.14 6.24
C GLY A 175 -19.43 -10.54 7.60
N TYR A 176 -18.20 -11.08 7.66
CA TYR A 176 -17.52 -11.24 8.94
C TYR A 176 -17.22 -9.87 9.55
N LYS A 177 -17.41 -9.76 10.87
CA LYS A 177 -17.22 -8.51 11.61
C LYS A 177 -15.78 -8.38 12.09
N ASN A 178 -15.35 -7.15 12.36
CA ASN A 178 -14.03 -6.85 12.94
C ASN A 178 -12.86 -7.34 12.07
N ILE A 179 -13.02 -7.33 10.74
CA ILE A 179 -11.91 -7.63 9.82
C ILE A 179 -11.10 -6.35 9.61
N ILE A 180 -10.05 -6.20 10.41
CA ILE A 180 -9.22 -4.99 10.43
C ILE A 180 -7.87 -5.26 9.78
N SER A 181 -7.46 -4.39 8.85
CA SER A 181 -6.13 -4.43 8.25
C SER A 181 -5.65 -3.03 7.89
N CYS A 182 -4.33 -2.84 7.83
CA CYS A 182 -3.77 -1.62 7.27
C CYS A 182 -3.82 -1.71 5.74
N ALA A 183 -4.29 -0.64 5.10
CA ALA A 183 -4.24 -0.50 3.65
C ALA A 183 -4.24 0.97 3.25
N PHE A 184 -3.75 1.25 2.05
CA PHE A 184 -3.70 2.58 1.44
C PHE A 184 -4.92 2.82 0.57
N VAL A 185 -5.72 3.83 0.89
CA VAL A 185 -7.02 4.08 0.23
C VAL A 185 -7.24 5.57 0.01
N ARG A 186 -8.29 5.93 -0.75
CA ARG A 186 -8.78 7.30 -0.77
C ARG A 186 -9.18 7.67 0.66
N SER A 187 -8.58 8.72 1.21
CA SER A 187 -8.73 9.04 2.62
C SER A 187 -8.80 10.54 2.84
N ASN A 188 -9.57 10.96 3.84
CA ASN A 188 -9.63 12.35 4.32
C ASN A 188 -9.03 12.50 5.73
N VAL A 189 -8.27 11.50 6.20
CA VAL A 189 -7.64 11.50 7.54
C VAL A 189 -6.69 12.68 7.71
N LEU A 190 -5.89 12.96 6.67
CA LEU A 190 -5.08 14.16 6.58
C LEU A 190 -5.59 15.02 5.41
N PRO A 191 -6.07 16.25 5.64
CA PRO A 191 -6.62 17.10 4.58
C PRO A 191 -5.64 17.36 3.42
N VAL A 192 -4.34 17.30 3.70
CA VAL A 192 -3.25 17.53 2.74
C VAL A 192 -2.95 16.32 1.85
N CYS A 193 -3.48 15.14 2.16
CA CYS A 193 -3.25 13.91 1.41
C CYS A 193 -4.56 13.37 0.86
N ARG A 194 -4.65 13.19 -0.47
CA ARG A 194 -5.84 12.58 -1.10
C ARG A 194 -5.96 11.09 -0.77
N PHE A 195 -4.83 10.42 -0.59
CA PHE A 195 -4.74 9.01 -0.28
C PHE A 195 -3.86 8.83 0.95
N TYR A 196 -4.19 7.87 1.81
CA TYR A 196 -3.46 7.64 3.05
C TYR A 196 -3.64 6.19 3.52
N ALA A 197 -2.59 5.62 4.08
CA ALA A 197 -2.62 4.33 4.74
C ALA A 197 -3.02 4.48 6.20
N SER A 198 -3.92 3.62 6.65
CA SER A 198 -4.41 3.59 8.03
C SER A 198 -5.05 2.24 8.31
N GLU A 199 -5.40 1.96 9.57
CA GLU A 199 -6.22 0.81 9.91
C GLU A 199 -7.65 0.99 9.36
N LEU A 200 -8.12 -0.01 8.62
CA LEU A 200 -9.44 -0.04 8.00
C LEU A 200 -10.20 -1.29 8.46
N GLU A 201 -11.50 -1.14 8.68
CA GLU A 201 -12.43 -2.26 8.80
C GLU A 201 -13.03 -2.55 7.42
N PHE A 202 -12.95 -3.81 6.97
CA PHE A 202 -13.57 -4.27 5.73
C PHE A 202 -14.95 -4.88 5.99
N GLY A 203 -15.89 -4.60 5.09
CA GLY A 203 -17.25 -5.12 5.13
C GLY A 203 -17.78 -5.47 3.73
N PRO A 204 -19.10 -5.72 3.61
CA PRO A 204 -19.72 -6.21 2.37
C PRO A 204 -19.53 -5.31 1.14
N ASN A 205 -19.24 -4.03 1.36
CA ASN A 205 -19.08 -3.03 0.32
C ASN A 205 -17.63 -2.53 0.16
N GLY A 206 -16.64 -3.25 0.71
CA GLY A 206 -15.24 -2.81 0.73
C GLY A 206 -14.87 -2.15 2.05
N VAL A 207 -14.29 -0.96 2.02
CA VAL A 207 -13.93 -0.22 3.23
C VAL A 207 -15.20 0.23 3.96
N GLN A 208 -15.42 -0.29 5.17
CA GLN A 208 -16.57 0.03 6.01
C GLN A 208 -16.26 1.15 6.99
N LYS A 209 -15.04 1.16 7.53
CA LYS A 209 -14.60 2.17 8.51
C LYS A 209 -13.12 2.45 8.35
N ASN A 210 -12.76 3.73 8.38
CA ASN A 210 -11.37 4.15 8.50
C ASN A 210 -11.13 4.63 9.94
N TYR A 211 -10.21 3.98 10.67
CA TYR A 211 -9.88 4.35 12.05
C TYR A 211 -8.97 5.58 12.16
N GLY A 212 -8.41 6.02 11.03
CA GLY A 212 -7.61 7.22 10.92
C GLY A 212 -6.24 7.12 11.56
N LEU A 213 -5.73 8.27 11.98
CA LEU A 213 -4.44 8.40 12.63
C LEU A 213 -4.66 8.41 14.16
N PRO A 214 -4.18 7.39 14.91
CA PRO A 214 -4.26 7.41 16.35
C PRO A 214 -3.29 8.44 16.96
N LYS A 215 -3.28 8.57 18.29
CA LYS A 215 -2.34 9.46 18.98
C LYS A 215 -0.91 8.93 18.84
N VAL A 216 -0.13 9.50 17.93
CA VAL A 216 1.25 9.07 17.67
C VAL A 216 2.28 9.73 18.59
N SER A 217 3.47 9.13 18.69
CA SER A 217 4.64 9.74 19.31
C SER A 217 5.20 10.90 18.47
N GLN A 218 6.01 11.76 19.09
CA GLN A 218 6.67 12.87 18.37
C GLN A 218 7.53 12.38 17.21
N ARG A 219 8.19 11.22 17.36
CA ARG A 219 9.05 10.65 16.32
C ARG A 219 8.25 10.16 15.13
N GLU A 220 7.17 9.41 15.38
CA GLU A 220 6.25 8.95 14.34
C GLU A 220 5.59 10.15 13.63
N LEU A 221 5.23 11.22 14.37
CA LEU A 221 4.70 12.43 13.78
C LEU A 221 5.68 13.06 12.79
N SER A 222 6.96 13.20 13.15
CA SER A 222 7.98 13.72 12.21
C SER A 222 8.13 12.82 10.97
N LEU A 223 8.07 11.50 11.13
CA LEU A 223 8.13 10.57 9.99
C LEU A 223 6.90 10.71 9.08
N ILE A 224 5.72 10.94 9.65
CA ILE A 224 4.49 11.21 8.90
C ILE A 224 4.65 12.52 8.12
N GLU A 225 5.11 13.60 8.77
CA GLU A 225 5.34 14.90 8.13
C GLU A 225 6.34 14.79 6.96
N GLU A 226 7.42 14.03 7.11
CA GLU A 226 8.38 13.74 6.04
C GLU A 226 7.77 12.92 4.89
N SER A 227 6.82 12.02 5.17
CA SER A 227 6.19 11.16 4.17
C SER A 227 5.16 11.87 3.29
N ILE A 228 4.45 12.87 3.83
CA ILE A 228 3.37 13.62 3.15
C ILE A 228 3.81 14.20 1.79
N PRO A 229 4.92 14.96 1.67
CA PRO A 229 5.32 15.52 0.38
C PRO A 229 5.63 14.44 -0.66
N LEU A 230 6.25 13.32 -0.25
CA LEU A 230 6.54 12.20 -1.13
C LEU A 230 5.27 11.50 -1.62
N ILE A 231 4.30 11.27 -0.73
CA ILE A 231 3.00 10.70 -1.10
C ILE A 231 2.32 11.60 -2.14
N ASN A 232 2.29 12.90 -1.89
CA ASN A 232 1.64 13.86 -2.78
C ASN A 232 2.34 13.95 -4.15
N GLU A 233 3.67 13.90 -4.17
CA GLU A 233 4.44 13.83 -5.42
C GLU A 233 4.10 12.57 -6.22
N TYR A 234 4.10 11.41 -5.58
CA TYR A 234 3.83 10.11 -6.22
C TYR A 234 2.41 10.03 -6.78
N VAL A 235 1.45 10.62 -6.05
CA VAL A 235 0.05 10.74 -6.47
C VAL A 235 -0.09 11.73 -7.64
N SER A 236 0.59 12.87 -7.59
CA SER A 236 0.51 13.88 -8.66
C SER A 236 1.04 13.32 -9.97
N VAL A 237 2.26 12.77 -9.97
CA VAL A 237 2.89 12.19 -11.17
C VAL A 237 2.00 11.10 -11.77
N ALA A 238 1.39 10.26 -10.93
CA ALA A 238 0.47 9.23 -11.40
C ALA A 238 -0.77 9.79 -12.06
N ILE A 239 -1.41 10.81 -11.47
CA ILE A 239 -2.59 11.46 -12.03
C ILE A 239 -2.24 12.17 -13.34
N ASP A 240 -1.14 12.92 -13.36
CA ASP A 240 -0.66 13.68 -14.53
C ASP A 240 -0.38 12.75 -15.72
N ASN A 241 0.21 11.58 -15.47
CA ASN A 241 0.44 10.54 -16.49
C ASN A 241 -0.88 10.06 -17.15
N VAL A 242 -1.97 10.00 -16.39
CA VAL A 242 -3.29 9.67 -16.95
C VAL A 242 -3.80 10.84 -17.81
N HIS A 243 -3.56 12.10 -17.42
CA HIS A 243 -4.05 13.29 -18.15
C HIS A 243 -3.25 13.59 -19.43
N SER A 244 -1.94 13.42 -19.44
CA SER A 244 -1.06 13.78 -20.56
C SER A 244 -1.38 13.05 -21.86
N GLU A 245 -1.78 11.77 -21.80
CA GLU A 245 -2.16 11.01 -23.01
C GLU A 245 -3.50 11.46 -23.64
N LYS A 246 -4.32 12.24 -22.91
CA LYS A 246 -5.55 12.81 -23.48
C LYS A 246 -5.21 13.84 -24.56
N GLU A 247 -4.10 14.54 -24.43
CA GLU A 247 -3.67 15.54 -25.42
C GLU A 247 -3.13 14.89 -26.71
N GLU A 248 -2.55 13.69 -26.61
CA GLU A 248 -2.08 12.95 -27.79
C GLU A 248 -3.24 12.32 -28.57
N LYS A 249 -4.26 11.75 -27.90
CA LYS A 249 -5.43 11.17 -28.59
C LYS A 249 -6.40 12.19 -29.21
N ILE A 250 -6.32 13.47 -28.83
CA ILE A 250 -7.12 14.55 -29.43
C ILE A 250 -6.40 15.21 -30.62
N LYS A 251 -5.09 14.97 -30.78
CA LYS A 251 -4.26 15.53 -31.87
C LYS A 251 -4.10 14.59 -33.08
N VAL A 252 -4.80 13.46 -33.12
CA VAL A 252 -4.80 12.50 -34.25
C VAL A 252 -6.16 12.47 -34.93
#